data_AF-A0A6I7P362-F1
#
_entry.id   AF-A0A6I7P362-F1
#
_cell.length_a   1.000
_cell.length_b   1.000
_cell.length_c   1.000
_cell.angle_alpha   90.00
_cell.angle_beta   90.00
_cell.angle_gamma   90.00
#
_symmetry.space_group_name_H-M   'P 1'
#
loop_
_entity.id
_entity.type
_entity.pdbx_description
1 polymer ?
#
loop_
_entity_poly.entity_id
_entity_poly.type
_entity_poly.pdbx_seq_one_letter_code
_entity_poly.pdbx_strand_id
1 'polypeptide(L)'
;MAVMKELFGAYNNGELPADGGYIVSSFFDESSTYTKYEVTSYNNVKDIYSSEDGLTFQADGKKVFVLVEPSDYFRKHEEPTYRDAFHKIPYRFKEVELITSARQDRIMVGKEPVVTYGSFTVLKSQGNNFSYIFFETRDLLEAMESFFVKSLREDARVPRDAAQKAGQLIRDQLAGIQQQKGA
;
A
#
# COMPACT_ATOMS: atom_id res chain seq x y z
N MET A 1 1.18 20.52 5.31
CA MET A 1 0.21 20.04 4.30
C MET A 1 0.94 19.01 3.50
N ALA A 2 0.54 17.76 3.70
CA ALA A 2 1.09 16.63 2.99
C ALA A 2 0.92 16.85 1.49
N VAL A 3 2.00 16.60 0.75
CA VAL A 3 2.00 16.69 -0.70
C VAL A 3 1.79 15.27 -1.23
N MET A 4 0.72 15.09 -2.00
CA MET A 4 0.38 13.82 -2.67
C MET A 4 0.30 14.09 -4.17
N LYS A 5 0.98 13.29 -4.98
CA LYS A 5 0.95 13.40 -6.45
C LYS A 5 0.80 12.03 -7.09
N GLU A 6 0.20 11.97 -8.27
CA GLU A 6 0.23 10.75 -9.09
C GLU A 6 1.69 10.44 -9.47
N LEU A 7 2.11 9.19 -9.24
CA LEU A 7 3.51 8.80 -9.23
C LEU A 7 4.18 9.01 -10.59
N PHE A 8 3.54 8.57 -11.68
CA PHE A 8 4.14 8.61 -13.01
C PHE A 8 4.15 10.04 -13.57
N GLY A 9 3.12 10.82 -13.28
CA GLY A 9 3.06 12.25 -13.57
C GLY A 9 4.16 13.02 -12.84
N ALA A 10 4.36 12.74 -11.55
CA ALA A 10 5.44 13.35 -10.77
C ALA A 10 6.84 12.97 -11.31
N TYR A 11 7.02 11.72 -11.76
CA TYR A 11 8.26 11.31 -12.45
C TYR A 11 8.49 12.10 -13.73
N ASN A 12 7.48 12.17 -14.60
CA ASN A 12 7.59 12.87 -15.88
C ASN A 12 7.86 14.37 -15.72
N ASN A 13 7.44 14.95 -14.61
CA ASN A 13 7.67 16.37 -14.26
C ASN A 13 8.98 16.60 -13.48
N GLY A 14 9.75 15.55 -13.17
CA GLY A 14 11.00 15.67 -12.41
C GLY A 14 10.79 16.04 -10.93
N GLU A 15 9.66 15.66 -10.34
CA GLU A 15 9.24 16.10 -9.00
C GLU A 15 9.44 15.03 -7.91
N LEU A 16 9.95 13.84 -8.25
CA LEU A 16 10.11 12.77 -7.28
C LEU A 16 11.24 13.07 -6.28
N PRO A 17 10.98 12.96 -4.96
CA PRO A 17 12.00 13.19 -3.96
C PRO A 17 12.96 12.00 -3.90
N ALA A 18 14.27 12.27 -3.98
CA ALA A 18 15.31 11.25 -3.84
C ALA A 18 15.59 10.89 -2.37
N ASP A 19 15.43 11.84 -1.45
CA ASP A 19 15.76 11.66 -0.03
C ASP A 19 14.83 10.65 0.65
N GLY A 20 13.56 10.60 0.23
CA GLY A 20 12.60 9.63 0.73
C GLY A 20 11.15 10.00 0.44
N GLY A 21 10.30 9.01 0.62
CA GLY A 21 8.86 9.12 0.42
C GLY A 21 8.13 7.82 0.67
N TYR A 22 6.82 7.88 0.46
CA TYR A 22 5.92 6.72 0.53
C TYR A 22 5.13 6.63 -0.76
N ILE A 23 5.16 5.46 -1.39
CA ILE A 23 4.39 5.17 -2.58
C ILE A 23 3.24 4.27 -2.19
N VAL A 24 2.01 4.64 -2.55
CA VAL A 24 0.83 3.81 -2.37
C VAL A 24 0.30 3.38 -3.72
N SER A 25 0.31 2.08 -3.97
CA SER A 25 -0.25 1.47 -5.17
C SER A 25 -1.48 0.63 -4.81
N SER A 26 -2.50 0.66 -5.66
CA SER A 26 -3.71 -0.16 -5.52
C SER A 26 -3.82 -1.19 -6.65
N PHE A 27 -4.47 -2.31 -6.33
CA PHE A 27 -4.77 -3.40 -7.25
C PHE A 27 -6.18 -3.90 -6.96
N PHE A 28 -7.14 -3.49 -7.80
CA PHE A 28 -8.55 -3.83 -7.68
C PHE A 28 -8.90 -5.02 -8.57
N ASP A 29 -9.65 -5.97 -8.02
CA ASP A 29 -10.28 -7.01 -8.84
C ASP A 29 -11.39 -6.39 -9.69
N GLU A 30 -11.48 -6.79 -10.95
CA GLU A 30 -12.49 -6.23 -11.87
C GLU A 30 -13.91 -6.75 -11.57
N SER A 31 -14.03 -7.88 -10.89
CA SER A 31 -15.28 -8.62 -10.71
C SER A 31 -15.83 -8.60 -9.27
N SER A 32 -15.03 -8.13 -8.32
CA SER A 32 -15.35 -8.16 -6.88
C SER A 32 -14.76 -6.94 -6.17
N THR A 33 -15.03 -6.81 -4.87
CA THR A 33 -14.40 -5.77 -4.03
C THR A 33 -13.04 -6.20 -3.49
N TYR A 34 -12.48 -7.31 -3.98
CA TYR A 34 -11.17 -7.75 -3.58
C TYR A 34 -10.12 -6.71 -3.98
N THR A 35 -9.39 -6.20 -3.01
CA THR A 35 -8.47 -5.08 -3.23
C THR A 35 -7.18 -5.32 -2.48
N LYS A 36 -6.04 -5.07 -3.14
CA LYS A 36 -4.73 -5.02 -2.51
C LYS A 36 -4.17 -3.60 -2.59
N TYR A 37 -3.54 -3.15 -1.52
CA TYR A 37 -2.71 -1.97 -1.51
C TYR A 37 -1.28 -2.34 -1.14
N GLU A 38 -0.32 -1.69 -1.77
CA GLU A 38 1.09 -1.77 -1.46
C GLU A 38 1.58 -0.39 -1.04
N VAL A 39 2.08 -0.27 0.19
CA VAL A 39 2.74 0.94 0.69
C VAL A 39 4.23 0.71 0.73
N THR A 40 4.97 1.32 -0.20
CA THR A 40 6.43 1.22 -0.27
C THR A 40 7.05 2.49 0.29
N SER A 41 7.74 2.38 1.42
CA SER A 41 8.61 3.45 1.89
C SER A 41 10.02 3.27 1.34
N TYR A 42 10.67 4.36 0.98
CA TYR A 42 12.02 4.37 0.44
C TYR A 42 12.81 5.57 0.98
N ASN A 43 14.13 5.52 0.85
CA ASN A 43 15.05 6.60 1.19
C ASN A 43 16.34 6.47 0.37
N ASN A 44 17.09 7.57 0.25
CA ASN A 44 18.43 7.61 -0.38
C ASN A 44 18.45 6.99 -1.79
N VAL A 45 17.53 7.41 -2.65
CA VAL A 45 17.43 6.89 -4.01
C VAL A 45 18.63 7.31 -4.84
N LYS A 46 19.33 6.33 -5.42
CA LYS A 46 20.47 6.58 -6.30
C LYS A 46 20.02 7.02 -7.70
N ASP A 47 19.00 6.34 -8.22
CA ASP A 47 18.45 6.60 -9.54
C ASP A 47 16.99 6.13 -9.64
N ILE A 48 16.23 6.75 -10.55
CA ILE A 48 14.85 6.37 -10.88
C ILE A 48 14.72 6.32 -12.39
N TYR A 49 14.41 5.14 -12.93
CA TYR A 49 14.25 4.94 -14.35
C TYR A 49 12.96 4.23 -14.70
N SER A 50 12.38 4.65 -15.83
CA SER A 50 11.20 4.02 -16.41
C SER A 50 11.59 2.77 -17.20
N SER A 51 10.72 1.77 -17.12
CA SER A 51 10.77 0.52 -17.88
C SER A 51 9.44 0.29 -18.59
N GLU A 52 9.34 -0.77 -19.37
CA GLU A 52 8.07 -1.16 -19.99
C GLU A 52 6.98 -1.39 -18.92
N ASP A 53 7.35 -2.04 -17.82
CA ASP A 53 6.42 -2.47 -16.76
C ASP A 53 6.12 -1.41 -15.70
N GLY A 54 7.00 -0.45 -15.47
CA GLY A 54 6.91 0.43 -14.30
C GLY A 54 8.07 1.39 -14.10
N LEU A 55 8.09 2.07 -12.94
CA LEU A 55 9.22 2.86 -12.46
C LEU A 55 10.06 2.03 -11.50
N THR A 56 11.36 1.94 -11.75
CA THR A 56 12.31 1.27 -10.87
C THR A 56 13.09 2.30 -10.08
N PHE A 57 13.09 2.14 -8.76
CA PHE A 57 13.87 2.92 -7.82
C PHE A 57 15.09 2.11 -7.43
N GLN A 58 16.28 2.66 -7.64
CA GLN A 58 17.53 2.07 -7.16
C GLN A 58 17.77 2.46 -5.70
N ALA A 59 17.00 1.84 -4.81
CA ALA A 59 17.03 2.03 -3.37
C ALA A 59 16.49 0.78 -2.66
N ASP A 60 16.74 0.70 -1.36
CA ASP A 60 16.01 -0.24 -0.52
C ASP A 60 14.55 0.23 -0.36
N GLY A 61 13.62 -0.71 -0.39
CA GLY A 61 12.19 -0.45 -0.23
C GLY A 61 11.62 -1.29 0.91
N LYS A 62 10.90 -0.66 1.84
CA LYS A 62 10.13 -1.38 2.88
C LYS A 62 8.65 -1.34 2.51
N LYS A 63 8.07 -2.50 2.20
CA LYS A 63 6.69 -2.65 1.72
C LYS A 63 5.76 -3.17 2.80
N VAL A 64 4.67 -2.46 3.07
CA VAL A 64 3.52 -2.96 3.84
C VAL A 64 2.39 -3.25 2.87
N PHE A 65 1.72 -4.39 3.05
CA PHE A 65 0.59 -4.78 2.24
C PHE A 65 -0.70 -4.66 3.05
N VAL A 66 -1.74 -4.13 2.41
CA VAL A 66 -3.11 -4.11 2.93
C VAL A 66 -3.98 -4.88 1.96
N LEU A 67 -4.87 -5.72 2.47
CA LEU A 67 -5.74 -6.56 1.67
C LEU A 67 -7.18 -6.46 2.17
N VAL A 68 -8.11 -6.23 1.25
CA VAL A 68 -9.55 -6.33 1.47
C VAL A 68 -10.03 -7.59 0.76
N GLU A 69 -10.50 -8.54 1.54
CA GLU A 69 -11.09 -9.80 1.09
C GLU A 69 -12.61 -9.76 1.35
N PRO A 70 -13.46 -9.83 0.32
CA PRO A 70 -14.90 -9.86 0.49
C PRO A 70 -15.36 -11.18 1.11
N SER A 71 -16.51 -11.15 1.77
CA SER A 71 -17.06 -12.31 2.50
C SER A 71 -17.30 -13.56 1.63
N ASP A 72 -17.52 -13.38 0.33
CA ASP A 72 -17.78 -14.40 -0.69
C ASP A 72 -16.52 -14.95 -1.36
N TYR A 73 -15.33 -14.45 -1.00
CA TYR A 73 -14.08 -15.00 -1.53
C TYR A 73 -13.90 -16.47 -1.16
N PHE A 74 -13.85 -17.33 -2.18
CA PHE A 74 -13.93 -18.79 -2.02
C PHE A 74 -12.66 -19.42 -1.40
N ARG A 75 -11.50 -18.75 -1.50
CA ARG A 75 -10.22 -19.22 -0.92
C ARG A 75 -9.84 -18.53 0.40
N LYS A 76 -10.83 -18.03 1.15
CA LYS A 76 -10.62 -17.40 2.47
C LYS A 76 -9.98 -18.28 3.56
N HIS A 77 -9.88 -19.58 3.31
CA HIS A 77 -9.21 -20.56 4.17
C HIS A 77 -7.73 -20.75 3.79
N GLU A 78 -7.34 -20.34 2.58
CA GLU A 78 -5.97 -20.40 2.09
C GLU A 78 -5.17 -19.21 2.63
N GLU A 79 -3.98 -19.51 3.15
CA GLU A 79 -3.03 -18.50 3.61
C GLU A 79 -2.73 -17.48 2.50
N PRO A 80 -2.70 -16.17 2.80
CA PRO A 80 -2.54 -15.15 1.76
C PRO A 80 -1.27 -15.30 0.93
N THR A 81 -0.18 -15.82 1.52
CA THR A 81 1.09 -16.07 0.81
C THR A 81 1.07 -17.21 -0.21
N TYR A 82 0.07 -18.09 -0.20
CA TYR A 82 0.01 -19.26 -1.10
C TYR A 82 -1.03 -19.13 -2.22
N ARG A 83 -1.84 -18.06 -2.19
CA ARG A 83 -2.87 -17.79 -3.19
C ARG A 83 -2.30 -17.56 -4.59
N ASP A 84 -3.19 -17.46 -5.57
CA ASP A 84 -2.83 -17.10 -6.93
C ASP A 84 -2.19 -15.70 -7.02
N ALA A 85 -1.57 -15.40 -8.16
CA ALA A 85 -0.74 -14.23 -8.34
C ALA A 85 -1.45 -12.90 -8.05
N PHE A 86 -2.76 -12.82 -8.27
CA PHE A 86 -3.54 -11.61 -8.05
C PHE A 86 -3.92 -11.44 -6.58
N HIS A 87 -4.38 -12.53 -5.95
CA HIS A 87 -4.89 -12.53 -4.58
C HIS A 87 -3.81 -12.69 -3.50
N LYS A 88 -2.56 -13.00 -3.87
CA LYS A 88 -1.50 -13.20 -2.88
C LYS A 88 -0.93 -11.89 -2.34
N ILE A 89 -0.61 -11.90 -1.05
CA ILE A 89 0.27 -10.95 -0.37
C ILE A 89 1.36 -11.75 0.36
N PRO A 90 2.57 -11.20 0.59
CA PRO A 90 3.69 -11.94 1.18
C PRO A 90 3.57 -12.08 2.71
N TYR A 91 2.38 -12.42 3.20
CA TYR A 91 2.10 -12.62 4.62
C TYR A 91 1.25 -13.86 4.85
N ARG A 92 1.48 -14.50 5.99
CA ARG A 92 0.58 -15.48 6.60
C ARG A 92 -0.45 -14.78 7.50
N PHE A 93 -1.52 -15.47 7.86
CA PHE A 93 -2.54 -14.95 8.78
C PHE A 93 -1.96 -14.47 10.12
N LYS A 94 -0.91 -15.12 10.63
CA LYS A 94 -0.23 -14.70 11.88
C LYS A 94 0.56 -13.39 11.73
N GLU A 95 0.89 -13.00 10.51
CA GLU A 95 1.75 -11.86 10.15
C GLU A 95 0.94 -10.63 9.74
N VAL A 96 -0.40 -10.74 9.80
CA VAL A 96 -1.33 -9.63 9.56
C VAL A 96 -2.17 -9.38 10.80
N GLU A 97 -2.53 -8.12 11.01
CA GLU A 97 -3.65 -7.74 11.85
C GLU A 97 -4.93 -7.84 11.03
N LEU A 98 -5.96 -8.48 11.61
CA LEU A 98 -7.22 -8.78 10.92
C LEU A 98 -8.36 -7.95 11.51
N ILE A 99 -9.01 -7.17 10.67
CA ILE A 99 -10.26 -6.48 10.97
C ILE A 99 -11.38 -7.17 10.19
N THR A 100 -12.45 -7.54 10.88
CA THR A 100 -13.66 -8.07 10.23
C THR A 100 -14.73 -6.98 10.22
N SER A 101 -15.26 -6.66 9.03
CA SER A 101 -16.33 -5.67 8.86
C SER A 101 -17.69 -6.24 9.28
N ALA A 102 -18.70 -5.36 9.45
CA ALA A 102 -20.08 -5.79 9.67
C ALA A 102 -20.63 -6.66 8.51
N ARG A 103 -20.08 -6.53 7.30
CA ARG A 103 -20.41 -7.35 6.12
C ARG A 103 -19.58 -8.64 6.02
N GLN A 104 -18.79 -8.95 7.06
CA GLN A 104 -17.87 -10.09 7.08
C GLN A 104 -16.73 -9.99 6.06
N ASP A 105 -16.45 -8.79 5.55
CA ASP A 105 -15.22 -8.56 4.78
C ASP A 105 -14.04 -8.59 5.74
N ARG A 106 -12.91 -9.11 5.26
CA ARG A 106 -11.67 -9.19 6.02
C ARG A 106 -10.69 -8.16 5.49
N ILE A 107 -10.30 -7.22 6.34
CA ILE A 107 -9.23 -6.27 6.07
C ILE A 107 -8.00 -6.77 6.81
N MET A 108 -6.95 -7.11 6.07
CA MET A 108 -5.69 -7.58 6.59
C MET A 108 -4.62 -6.51 6.39
N VAL A 109 -3.89 -6.16 7.45
CA VAL A 109 -2.79 -5.19 7.42
C VAL A 109 -1.52 -5.89 7.87
N GLY A 110 -0.47 -5.87 7.06
CA GLY A 110 0.83 -6.46 7.43
C GLY A 110 1.40 -5.84 8.71
N LYS A 111 1.88 -6.69 9.63
CA LYS A 111 2.49 -6.26 10.91
C LYS A 111 3.88 -5.70 10.73
N GLU A 112 4.66 -6.33 9.86
CA GLU A 112 6.07 -5.97 9.62
C GLU A 112 6.28 -5.74 8.13
N PRO A 113 7.08 -4.75 7.71
CA PRO A 113 7.33 -4.52 6.30
C PRO A 113 8.18 -5.63 5.69
N VAL A 114 7.88 -5.97 4.44
CA VAL A 114 8.75 -6.79 3.60
C VAL A 114 9.82 -5.90 2.99
N VAL A 115 11.08 -6.19 3.26
CA VAL A 115 12.22 -5.42 2.76
C VAL A 115 12.66 -5.94 1.40
N THR A 116 12.80 -5.04 0.44
CA THR A 116 13.42 -5.26 -0.86
C THR A 116 14.74 -4.50 -0.89
N TYR A 117 15.84 -5.18 -1.21
CA TYR A 117 17.18 -4.61 -1.18
C TYR A 117 17.68 -4.23 -2.58
N GLY A 118 18.38 -3.11 -2.68
CA GLY A 118 19.08 -2.64 -3.87
C GLY A 118 18.19 -1.96 -4.91
N SER A 119 17.03 -2.52 -5.21
CA SER A 119 16.03 -1.89 -6.07
C SER A 119 14.62 -2.44 -5.84
N PHE A 120 13.61 -1.62 -6.18
CA PHE A 120 12.23 -2.07 -6.29
C PHE A 120 11.53 -1.39 -7.45
N THR A 121 10.52 -2.06 -8.02
CA THR A 121 9.71 -1.53 -9.12
C THR A 121 8.28 -1.29 -8.66
N VAL A 122 7.74 -0.14 -9.06
CA VAL A 122 6.32 0.20 -8.96
C VAL A 122 5.72 0.06 -10.35
N LEU A 123 4.78 -0.87 -10.48
CA LEU A 123 4.16 -1.20 -11.75
C LEU A 123 3.30 -0.04 -12.26
N LYS A 124 3.19 0.09 -13.58
CA LYS A 124 2.23 1.00 -14.21
C LYS A 124 0.82 0.62 -13.78
N SER A 125 0.09 1.63 -13.33
CA SER A 125 -1.33 1.51 -13.04
C SER A 125 -2.09 1.09 -14.30
N GLN A 126 -2.95 0.07 -14.18
CA GLN A 126 -3.84 -0.39 -15.25
C GLN A 126 -5.30 -0.29 -14.80
N GLY A 127 -6.19 0.07 -15.72
CA GLY A 127 -7.62 0.23 -15.42
C GLY A 127 -7.85 1.25 -14.31
N ASN A 128 -8.53 0.84 -13.24
CA ASN A 128 -8.85 1.69 -12.09
C ASN A 128 -7.75 1.70 -11.00
N ASN A 129 -6.68 0.92 -11.18
CA ASN A 129 -5.54 0.95 -10.26
C ASN A 129 -4.89 2.34 -10.28
N PHE A 130 -4.25 2.70 -9.18
CA PHE A 130 -3.51 3.95 -9.06
C PHE A 130 -2.17 3.73 -8.37
N SER A 131 -1.27 4.70 -8.53
CA SER A 131 -0.04 4.80 -7.76
C SER A 131 0.20 6.28 -7.40
N TYR A 132 0.26 6.58 -6.12
CA TYR A 132 0.49 7.92 -5.60
C TYR A 132 1.77 7.99 -4.78
N ILE A 133 2.53 9.07 -4.94
CA ILE A 133 3.67 9.42 -4.09
C ILE A 133 3.22 10.41 -3.01
N PHE A 134 3.59 10.12 -1.77
CA PHE A 134 3.44 10.98 -0.61
C PHE A 134 4.82 11.45 -0.17
N PHE A 135 4.99 12.77 -0.10
CA PHE A 135 6.25 13.41 0.26
C PHE A 135 6.41 13.43 1.78
N GLU A 136 7.66 13.29 2.25
CA GLU A 136 7.98 13.35 3.67
C GLU A 136 7.66 14.75 4.22
N THR A 137 6.61 14.81 5.05
CA THR A 137 6.07 16.02 5.68
C THR A 137 5.63 15.68 7.10
N ARG A 138 5.47 16.70 7.96
CA ARG A 138 5.08 16.48 9.37
C ARG A 138 3.70 15.82 9.51
N ASP A 139 2.81 16.11 8.57
CA ASP A 139 1.42 15.63 8.53
C ASP A 139 1.22 14.41 7.62
N LEU A 140 2.31 13.78 7.15
CA LEU A 140 2.29 12.62 6.26
C LEU A 140 1.39 11.48 6.79
N LEU A 141 1.57 11.09 8.05
CA LEU A 141 0.83 9.95 8.61
C LEU A 141 -0.68 10.21 8.69
N GLU A 142 -1.09 11.44 8.99
CA GLU A 142 -2.50 11.84 9.03
C GLU A 142 -3.12 11.89 7.63
N ALA A 143 -2.33 12.33 6.65
CA ALA A 143 -2.74 12.31 5.24
C ALA A 143 -2.87 10.87 4.71
N MET A 144 -1.93 9.98 5.08
CA MET A 144 -2.00 8.55 4.76
C MET A 144 -3.22 7.89 5.39
N GLU A 145 -3.50 8.14 6.67
CA GLU A 145 -4.72 7.66 7.33
C GLU A 145 -5.97 8.13 6.57
N SER A 146 -6.07 9.44 6.32
CA SER A 146 -7.23 10.03 5.64
C SER A 146 -7.41 9.47 4.24
N PHE A 147 -6.31 9.26 3.52
CA PHE A 147 -6.30 8.62 2.21
C PHE A 147 -6.84 7.19 2.27
N PHE A 148 -6.32 6.35 3.17
CA PHE A 148 -6.77 4.96 3.30
C PHE A 148 -8.22 4.87 3.75
N VAL A 149 -8.67 5.70 4.70
CA VAL A 149 -10.08 5.74 5.10
C VAL A 149 -10.98 6.07 3.92
N LYS A 150 -10.57 7.01 3.05
CA LYS A 150 -11.32 7.37 1.85
C LYS A 150 -11.32 6.22 0.84
N SER A 151 -10.15 5.73 0.45
CA SER A 151 -10.01 4.70 -0.58
C SER A 151 -10.66 3.37 -0.18
N LEU A 152 -10.52 2.95 1.07
CA LEU A 152 -11.18 1.73 1.56
C LEU A 152 -12.71 1.83 1.46
N ARG A 153 -13.28 3.01 1.71
CA ARG A 153 -14.74 3.22 1.67
C ARG A 153 -15.28 3.38 0.26
N GLU A 154 -14.62 4.21 -0.54
CA GLU A 154 -15.11 4.61 -1.85
C GLU A 154 -14.75 3.57 -2.91
N ASP A 155 -13.51 3.08 -2.90
CA ASP A 155 -12.99 2.16 -3.93
C ASP A 155 -13.21 0.70 -3.53
N ALA A 156 -12.76 0.30 -2.33
CA ALA A 156 -12.88 -1.09 -1.84
C ALA A 156 -14.23 -1.41 -1.18
N ARG A 157 -15.15 -0.42 -1.10
CA ARG A 157 -16.51 -0.53 -0.55
C ARG A 157 -16.60 -1.07 0.89
N VAL A 158 -15.55 -0.88 1.68
CA VAL A 158 -15.48 -1.26 3.09
C VAL A 158 -16.42 -0.37 3.93
N PRO A 159 -17.19 -0.95 4.87
CA PRO A 159 -18.00 -0.18 5.81
C PRO A 159 -17.20 0.89 6.58
N ARG A 160 -17.83 2.02 6.87
CA ARG A 160 -17.16 3.22 7.43
C ARG A 160 -16.38 2.93 8.71
N ASP A 161 -16.96 2.16 9.63
CA ASP A 161 -16.37 1.81 10.92
C ASP A 161 -15.11 0.94 10.75
N ALA A 162 -15.17 -0.05 9.86
CA ALA A 162 -14.04 -0.91 9.54
C ALA A 162 -12.93 -0.14 8.81
N ALA A 163 -13.29 0.74 7.88
CA ALA A 163 -12.33 1.58 7.16
C ALA A 163 -11.61 2.56 8.10
N GLN A 164 -12.30 3.14 9.08
CA GLN A 164 -11.68 4.00 10.10
C GLN A 164 -10.67 3.23 10.96
N LYS A 165 -11.05 2.05 11.45
CA LYS A 165 -10.14 1.19 12.22
C LYS A 165 -8.92 0.76 11.40
N ALA A 166 -9.14 0.40 10.13
CA ALA A 166 -8.06 0.02 9.23
C ALA A 166 -7.11 1.19 8.93
N GLY A 167 -7.64 2.38 8.68
CA GLY A 167 -6.83 3.59 8.47
C GLY A 167 -5.94 3.92 9.66
N GLN A 168 -6.49 3.86 10.89
CA GLN A 168 -5.74 4.06 12.13
C GLN A 168 -4.63 3.01 12.28
N LEU A 169 -4.98 1.74 12.08
CA LEU A 169 -4.01 0.64 12.15
C LEU A 169 -2.87 0.81 11.13
N ILE A 170 -3.19 1.18 9.88
CA ILE A 170 -2.17 1.44 8.86
C ILE A 170 -1.26 2.58 9.29
N ARG A 171 -1.82 3.68 9.82
CA ARG A 171 -1.03 4.79 10.36
C ARG A 171 -0.07 4.32 11.45
N ASP A 172 -0.53 3.52 12.40
CA ASP A 172 0.30 3.02 13.50
C ASP A 172 1.45 2.15 12.98
N GLN A 173 1.18 1.27 12.01
CA GLN A 173 2.22 0.45 11.37
C GLN A 173 3.26 1.32 10.64
N LEU A 174 2.82 2.33 9.90
CA LEU A 174 3.72 3.25 9.20
C LEU A 174 4.53 4.12 10.16
N ALA A 175 3.97 4.50 11.31
CA ALA A 175 4.69 5.20 12.36
C ALA A 175 5.84 4.36 12.93
N GLY A 176 5.61 3.06 13.15
CA GLY A 176 6.66 2.11 13.56
C GLY A 176 7.80 2.04 12.55
N ILE A 177 7.47 2.06 11.25
CA ILE A 177 8.47 2.04 10.17
C ILE A 177 9.29 3.34 10.12
N GLN A 178 8.66 4.51 10.34
CA GLN A 178 9.37 5.78 10.41
C GLN A 178 10.41 5.80 11.54
N GLN A 179 10.09 5.24 12.70
CA GLN A 179 11.03 5.18 13.83
C GLN A 179 12.26 4.31 13.51
N GLN A 180 12.08 3.26 12.69
CA GLN A 180 13.18 2.43 12.21
C GLN A 180 14.01 3.05 11.07
N LYS A 181 13.56 4.15 10.44
CA LYS A 181 14.36 4.88 9.42
C LYS A 181 15.42 5.79 10.06
N GLY A 182 15.26 6.16 11.35
CA GLY A 182 16.13 7.10 12.06
C GLY A 182 17.21 6.48 12.95
N ALA A 183 17.35 5.15 12.93
CA ALA A 183 18.40 4.40 13.63
C ALA A 183 19.41 3.85 12.62
#